data_AF-A0A2S5W7A6-F1
#
_entry.id   AF-A0A2S5W7A6-F1
#
_cell.length_a   1.000
_cell.length_b   1.000
_cell.length_c   1.000
_cell.angle_alpha   90.00
_cell.angle_beta   90.00
_cell.angle_gamma   90.00
#
_symmetry.space_group_name_H-M   'P 1'
#
loop_
_entity.id
_entity.type
_entity.pdbx_description
1 polymer ?
#
loop_
_entity_poly.entity_id
_entity_poly.type
_entity_poly.pdbx_seq_one_letter_code
_entity_poly.pdbx_strand_id
1 'polypeptide(L)'
;MQKMTAWIRAATKDTPGSIRAGYRLNGKALVGYGDPAFTAPFAAAAAVDAGSQPWLNALWPRFAAPSGGYFADSIALQSMLLISNNTWLP
;
A
#
# COMPACT_ATOMS: atom_id res chain seq x y z
N MET A 1 9.41 -9.47 -0.88
CA MET A 1 8.64 -8.24 -0.57
C MET A 1 9.52 -6.99 -0.57
N GLN A 2 10.76 -7.03 -0.02
CA GLN A 2 11.68 -5.88 0.00
C GLN A 2 11.91 -5.19 -1.35
N LYS A 3 11.99 -5.93 -2.47
CA LYS A 3 12.11 -5.33 -3.82
C LYS A 3 10.93 -4.42 -4.20
N MET A 4 9.70 -4.81 -3.87
CA MET A 4 8.51 -4.00 -4.16
C MET A 4 8.46 -2.75 -3.29
N THR A 5 8.78 -2.87 -2.01
CA THR A 5 8.85 -1.74 -1.07
C THR A 5 9.95 -0.76 -1.49
N ALA A 6 11.14 -1.24 -1.84
CA ALA A 6 12.22 -0.40 -2.35
C ALA A 6 11.85 0.30 -3.66
N TRP A 7 11.23 -0.42 -4.59
CA TRP A 7 10.78 0.16 -5.85
C TRP A 7 9.71 1.24 -5.66
N ILE A 8 8.65 0.99 -4.89
CA ILE A 8 7.57 1.97 -4.74
C ILE A 8 8.05 3.22 -4.00
N ARG A 9 8.95 3.06 -3.02
CA ARG A 9 9.61 4.19 -2.33
C ARG A 9 10.43 5.03 -3.30
N ALA A 10 11.22 4.41 -4.18
CA ALA A 10 11.96 5.11 -5.22
C ALA A 10 11.04 5.81 -6.23
N ALA A 11 10.00 5.11 -6.71
CA ALA A 11 9.03 5.64 -7.68
C ALA A 11 8.22 6.82 -7.15
N THR A 12 8.01 6.87 -5.83
CA THR A 12 7.24 7.92 -5.15
C THR A 12 8.12 8.97 -4.46
N LYS A 13 9.45 8.82 -4.50
CA LYS A 13 10.41 9.63 -3.73
C LYS A 13 10.01 9.70 -2.25
N ASP A 14 9.72 8.54 -1.67
CA ASP A 14 9.25 8.38 -0.29
C ASP A 14 8.00 9.22 0.05
N THR A 15 7.18 9.58 -0.95
CA THR A 15 5.93 10.34 -0.75
C THR A 15 4.72 9.40 -0.93
N PRO A 16 4.10 8.88 0.15
CA PRO A 16 2.99 7.92 0.06
C PRO A 16 1.82 8.38 -0.85
N GLY A 17 1.56 9.69 -0.91
CA GLY A 17 0.51 10.26 -1.76
C GLY A 17 0.79 10.26 -3.26
N SER A 18 2.01 9.91 -3.66
CA SER A 18 2.38 9.78 -5.06
C SER A 18 2.12 8.38 -5.62
N ILE A 19 1.61 7.44 -4.79
CA ILE A 19 1.17 6.13 -5.26
C ILE A 19 -0.03 6.30 -6.19
N ARG A 20 0.04 5.65 -7.35
CA ARG A 20 -0.98 5.71 -8.39
C ARG A 20 -1.75 4.40 -8.48
N ALA A 21 -2.99 4.47 -8.95
CA ALA A 21 -3.87 3.32 -9.12
C ALA A 21 -3.51 2.44 -10.35
N GLY A 22 -2.22 2.31 -10.67
CA GLY A 22 -1.76 1.47 -11.76
C GLY A 22 -0.39 1.87 -12.30
N TYR A 23 0.45 0.86 -12.56
CA TYR A 23 1.77 1.00 -13.15
C TYR A 23 1.98 -0.04 -14.25
N ARG A 24 2.68 0.37 -15.31
CA ARG A 24 3.30 -0.58 -16.24
C ARG A 24 4.43 -1.34 -15.52
N LEU A 25 4.79 -2.51 -16.02
CA LEU A 25 5.91 -3.30 -15.47
C LEU A 25 7.26 -2.57 -15.49
N ASN A 26 7.40 -1.56 -16.36
CA ASN A 26 8.57 -0.67 -16.40
C ASN A 26 8.50 0.51 -15.40
N GLY A 27 7.48 0.55 -14.54
CA GLY A 27 7.31 1.57 -13.50
C GLY A 27 6.60 2.85 -13.92
N LYS A 28 6.20 2.99 -15.19
CA LYS A 28 5.43 4.17 -15.64
C LYS A 28 3.99 4.12 -15.10
N ALA A 29 3.55 5.18 -14.43
CA ALA A 29 2.17 5.32 -13.99
C ALA A 29 1.18 5.27 -15.17
N LEU A 30 0.10 4.51 -15.02
CA LEU A 30 -0.98 4.41 -16.00
C LEU A 30 -2.00 5.54 -15.84
N VAL A 31 -2.18 6.03 -14.61
CA VAL A 31 -3.16 7.03 -14.24
C VAL A 31 -2.58 8.06 -13.27
N GLY A 32 -3.21 9.23 -13.20
CA GLY A 32 -2.79 10.34 -12.33
C GLY A 32 -3.36 10.28 -10.91
N TYR A 33 -4.38 9.46 -10.64
CA TYR A 33 -5.00 9.37 -9.32
C TYR A 33 -4.47 8.16 -8.52
N GLY A 34 -4.67 8.20 -7.19
CA GLY A 34 -4.39 7.10 -6.28
C GLY A 34 -5.67 6.38 -5.87
N ASP A 35 -5.53 5.15 -5.35
CA ASP A 35 -6.65 4.32 -4.90
C ASP A 35 -6.19 3.43 -3.72
N PRO A 36 -6.98 3.27 -2.65
CA PRO A 36 -6.67 2.37 -1.54
C PRO A 36 -6.41 0.92 -1.97
N ALA A 37 -7.05 0.45 -3.04
CA ALA A 37 -6.83 -0.88 -3.62
C ALA A 37 -5.36 -1.12 -4.03
N PHE A 38 -4.62 -0.06 -4.34
CA PHE A 38 -3.19 -0.13 -4.69
C PHE A 38 -2.30 0.25 -3.51
N THR A 39 -2.75 1.20 -2.69
CA THR A 39 -1.94 1.74 -1.58
C THR A 39 -1.83 0.73 -0.42
N ALA A 40 -2.92 0.05 -0.06
CA ALA A 40 -2.96 -0.85 1.08
C ALA A 40 -2.06 -2.11 0.88
N PRO A 41 -2.02 -2.76 -0.30
CA PRO A 41 -1.08 -3.86 -0.54
C PRO A 41 0.40 -3.46 -0.46
N PHE A 42 0.78 -2.23 -0.84
CA PHE A 42 2.16 -1.75 -0.63
C PHE A 42 2.50 -1.57 0.84
N ALA A 43 1.53 -1.20 1.68
CA ALA A 43 1.71 -1.17 3.14
C ALA A 43 1.91 -2.58 3.69
N ALA A 44 1.13 -3.57 3.23
CA ALA A 44 1.34 -4.97 3.60
C ALA A 44 2.73 -5.49 3.19
N ALA A 45 3.21 -5.13 2.01
CA ALA A 45 4.56 -5.46 1.56
C ALA A 45 5.67 -4.78 2.38
N ALA A 46 5.40 -3.61 2.96
CA ALA A 46 6.32 -2.92 3.86
C ALA A 46 6.34 -3.52 5.28
N ALA A 47 5.22 -4.07 5.75
CA ALA A 47 5.08 -4.61 7.11
C ALA A 47 5.99 -5.83 7.39
N VAL A 48 6.45 -6.54 6.36
CA VAL A 48 7.37 -7.68 6.51
C VAL A 48 8.83 -7.30 6.69
N ASP A 49 9.17 -6.01 6.61
CA ASP A 49 10.51 -5.48 6.75
C ASP A 49 10.57 -4.49 7.92
N ALA A 50 11.21 -4.88 9.03
CA ALA A 50 11.23 -4.07 10.25
C ALA A 50 11.88 -2.67 10.04
N GLY A 51 12.80 -2.54 9.07
CA GLY A 51 13.39 -1.26 8.69
C GLY A 51 12.44 -0.29 7.97
N SER A 52 11.25 -0.76 7.58
CA SER A 52 10.25 0.01 6.86
C SER A 52 9.15 0.61 7.76
N GLN A 53 9.28 0.55 9.08
CA GLN A 53 8.27 1.07 10.01
C GLN A 53 7.89 2.56 9.78
N PRO A 54 8.84 3.50 9.57
CA PRO A 54 8.48 4.89 9.28
C PRO A 54 7.66 5.04 8.00
N TRP A 55 7.98 4.24 6.98
CA TRP A 55 7.26 4.20 5.71
C TRP A 55 5.85 3.61 5.87
N LEU A 56 5.71 2.53 6.64
CA LEU A 56 4.42 1.93 6.97
C LEU A 56 3.51 2.92 7.71
N ASN A 57 4.04 3.63 8.71
CA ASN A 57 3.30 4.64 9.46
C ASN A 57 2.80 5.79 8.56
N ALA A 58 3.61 6.18 7.56
CA ALA A 58 3.23 7.23 6.62
C ALA A 58 2.18 6.76 5.59
N LEU A 59 2.13 5.47 5.28
CA LEU A 59 1.14 4.87 4.39
C LEU A 59 -0.22 4.66 5.05
N TRP A 60 -0.24 4.27 6.33
CA TRP A 60 -1.47 3.87 7.04
C TRP A 60 -2.65 4.85 6.91
N PRO A 61 -2.48 6.18 7.08
CA PRO A 61 -3.59 7.13 6.97
C PRO A 61 -4.22 7.21 5.57
N ARG A 62 -3.57 6.65 4.54
CA ARG A 62 -4.04 6.71 3.14
C ARG A 62 -5.14 5.71 2.81
N PHE A 63 -5.30 4.67 3.62
CA PHE A 63 -6.28 3.60 3.38
C PHE A 63 -7.05 3.16 4.64
N ALA A 64 -6.69 3.67 5.82
CA ALA A 64 -7.37 3.30 7.07
C ALA A 64 -8.80 3.85 7.18
N ALA A 65 -9.11 4.94 6.48
CA ALA A 65 -10.47 5.45 6.37
C ALA A 65 -11.15 4.84 5.13
N PRO A 66 -12.42 4.41 5.22
CA PRO A 66 -13.15 3.88 4.08
C PRO A 66 -13.30 4.96 2.99
N SER A 67 -13.12 4.55 1.75
CA SER A 67 -13.31 5.39 0.56
C SER A 67 -14.76 5.38 0.05
N GLY A 68 -15.59 4.45 0.52
CA GLY A 68 -16.97 4.25 0.09
C GLY A 68 -17.11 3.31 -1.11
N GLY A 69 -15.99 2.79 -1.64
CA GLY A 69 -15.96 1.88 -2.77
C GLY A 69 -15.81 0.43 -2.33
N TYR A 70 -16.76 -0.45 -2.71
CA TYR A 70 -16.73 -1.88 -2.36
C TYR A 70 -15.37 -2.55 -2.61
N PHE A 71 -14.78 -2.35 -3.79
CA PHE A 71 -13.53 -3.00 -4.18
C PHE A 71 -12.33 -2.52 -3.35
N ALA A 72 -12.15 -1.20 -3.29
CA ALA A 72 -11.02 -0.59 -2.58
C ALA A 72 -11.10 -0.82 -1.07
N ASP A 73 -12.28 -0.69 -0.48
CA ASP A 73 -12.49 -0.86 0.96
C ASP A 73 -12.31 -2.32 1.39
N SER A 74 -12.75 -3.29 0.56
CA SER A 74 -12.53 -4.72 0.83
C SER A 74 -11.04 -5.07 0.86
N ILE A 75 -10.27 -4.59 -0.11
CA ILE A 75 -8.81 -4.82 -0.18
C ILE A 75 -8.10 -4.11 0.98
N ALA A 76 -8.50 -2.87 1.30
CA ALA A 76 -7.94 -2.12 2.41
C ALA A 76 -8.16 -2.85 3.73
N LEU A 77 -9.37 -3.34 4.01
CA LEU A 77 -9.68 -4.08 5.23
C LEU A 77 -8.84 -5.36 5.35
N GLN A 78 -8.75 -6.16 4.27
CA GLN A 78 -7.92 -7.37 4.26
C GLN A 78 -6.44 -7.06 4.52
N SER A 79 -5.93 -5.98 3.91
CA SER A 79 -4.56 -5.51 4.13
C SER A 79 -4.34 -5.05 5.58
N MET A 80 -5.32 -4.35 6.17
CA MET A 80 -5.26 -3.91 7.57
C MET A 80 -5.19 -5.09 8.52
N LEU A 81 -6.02 -6.12 8.33
CA LEU A 81 -6.00 -7.33 9.15
C LEU A 81 -4.64 -8.03 9.08
N LEU A 82 -4.05 -8.11 7.89
CA LEU A 82 -2.73 -8.71 7.69
C LEU A 82 -1.63 -7.90 8.40
N ILE A 83 -1.62 -6.58 8.21
CA ILE A 83 -0.62 -5.68 8.82
C ILE A 83 -0.73 -5.67 10.35
N SER A 84 -1.95 -5.72 10.88
CA SER A 84 -2.20 -5.72 12.32
C SER A 84 -2.07 -7.10 12.97
N ASN A 85 -1.68 -8.12 12.20
CA ASN A 85 -1.60 -9.51 12.65
C ASN A 85 -2.92 -10.04 13.25
N ASN A 86 -4.06 -9.60 12.70
CA ASN A 86 -5.41 -10.06 13.07
C ASN A 86 -5.97 -11.08 12.07
N THR A 87 -5.15 -11.58 11.15
CA THR A 87 -5.49 -12.72 10.28
C THR A 87 -5.06 -14.02 10.95
N TRP A 88 -6.01 -14.87 11.31
CA TRP A 88 -5.72 -16.21 11.82
C TRP A 88 -5.35 -17.12 10.65
N LEU A 89 -4.22 -17.82 10.75
CA LEU A 89 -3.92 -18.94 9.85
C LEU A 89 -4.84 -20.11 10.24
N PRO A 90 -5.50 -20.77 9.28
CA PRO A 90 -6.29 -21.97 9.55
C PRO A 90 -5.42 -23.14 10.03
#